data_AF-A0A9E5KLP7-F1
#
_entry.id   AF-A0A9E5KLP7-F1
#
_cell.length_a   1.000
_cell.length_b   1.000
_cell.length_c   1.000
_cell.angle_alpha   90.00
_cell.angle_beta   90.00
_cell.angle_gamma   90.00
#
_symmetry.space_group_name_H-M   'P 1'
#
loop_
_entity.id
_entity.type
_entity.pdbx_description
1 polymer ?
#
loop_
_entity_poly.entity_id
_entity_poly.type
_entity_poly.pdbx_seq_one_letter_code
_entity_poly.pdbx_strand_id
1 'polypeptide(L)'
;MPQFINRHAAPAVRIGSSVLFIASIAAVMGSLQVPQATTVATATPVETSEGRTMIGFEPMCIAEMPGVPLSLCFMPGTSAEEVNQVTQRLVSQWAKDLAERPMVGGGDGGAAYFASTRWVFANSSTQGTPATLTWSMPADGLSIPDGITGGAASANNLNATFVTKFGSLEAGKSLLRQVYARWSELSGVSYVEVTDDNASWGASGSATRGDIRVVGRTFGSTSVLAYNYFPNNGDMVIVTSNSSAWTTANNQRYFRNILAHEHGHGLGFDHVCPTNNSKLMEPYLTTAFDGPQNDDIRAAQRQYGDHYEPNDTIATASTLLNSSGTTTVTNLSIDDNSDVDYYKFNANVGATVTVQVSPQGPSSYLNGAQNSNGTCTAGTSVFPLVVQDIVVGIYRGTSTTPIIEQNANIAGSAEAILN
;
A
#
# COMPACT_ATOMS: atom_id res chain seq x y z
N MET A 1 -26.89 -19.84 23.54
CA MET A 1 -26.06 -20.85 24.23
C MET A 1 -24.68 -20.78 23.61
N PRO A 2 -23.62 -20.44 24.35
CA PRO A 2 -22.27 -20.43 23.80
C PRO A 2 -21.82 -21.87 23.59
N GLN A 3 -21.51 -22.24 22.34
CA GLN A 3 -20.81 -23.49 22.07
C GLN A 3 -19.38 -23.34 22.59
N PHE A 4 -19.03 -24.16 23.57
CA PHE A 4 -17.66 -24.33 24.01
C PHE A 4 -16.83 -24.85 22.83
N ILE A 5 -15.95 -24.02 22.30
CA ILE A 5 -14.96 -24.42 21.30
C ILE A 5 -13.92 -25.26 22.05
N ASN A 6 -13.97 -26.58 21.88
CA ASN A 6 -12.96 -27.48 22.41
C ASN A 6 -11.64 -27.26 21.66
N ARG A 7 -10.68 -26.63 22.34
CA ARG A 7 -9.31 -26.39 21.85
C ARG A 7 -8.46 -27.65 22.07
N HIS A 8 -8.50 -28.59 21.14
CA HIS A 8 -7.59 -29.74 21.12
C HIS A 8 -6.59 -29.61 19.97
N ALA A 9 -5.38 -30.15 20.16
CA ALA A 9 -4.38 -30.26 19.11
C ALA A 9 -4.84 -31.26 18.03
N ALA A 10 -4.70 -30.87 16.76
CA ALA A 10 -5.00 -31.70 15.60
C ALA A 10 -4.21 -33.04 15.60
N PRO A 11 -4.84 -34.17 15.23
CA PRO A 11 -4.11 -35.40 14.95
C PRO A 11 -3.29 -35.33 13.65
N ALA A 12 -2.19 -36.09 13.64
CA ALA A 12 -1.32 -36.36 12.50
C ALA A 12 -2.06 -36.69 11.18
N VAL A 13 -1.75 -35.98 10.08
CA VAL A 13 -2.31 -36.29 8.74
C VAL A 13 -1.34 -37.15 7.94
N ARG A 14 -1.74 -38.41 7.68
CA ARG A 14 -1.06 -39.31 6.73
C ARG A 14 -1.79 -39.37 5.39
N ILE A 15 -1.04 -39.21 4.31
CA ILE A 15 -1.57 -39.20 2.95
C ILE A 15 -1.77 -40.63 2.46
N GLY A 16 -3.03 -41.06 2.36
CA GLY A 16 -3.38 -42.42 1.95
C GLY A 16 -3.38 -42.70 0.43
N SER A 17 -3.28 -41.66 -0.41
CA SER A 17 -3.31 -41.76 -1.88
C SER A 17 -2.69 -40.53 -2.54
N SER A 18 -2.11 -40.66 -3.73
CA SER A 18 -1.57 -39.53 -4.52
C SER A 18 -2.72 -38.75 -5.11
N VAL A 19 -3.12 -37.67 -4.45
CA VAL A 19 -4.18 -36.76 -4.88
C VAL A 19 -3.74 -35.33 -4.64
N LEU A 20 -4.36 -34.38 -5.33
CA LEU A 20 -4.23 -32.96 -5.02
C LEU A 20 -4.83 -32.68 -3.65
N PHE A 21 -4.11 -31.93 -2.81
CA PHE A 21 -4.60 -31.41 -1.54
C PHE A 21 -4.66 -29.90 -1.61
N ILE A 22 -5.56 -29.32 -0.82
CA ILE A 22 -5.74 -27.87 -0.72
C ILE A 22 -5.69 -27.50 0.76
N ALA A 23 -4.83 -26.56 1.12
CA ALA A 23 -4.86 -25.90 2.42
C ALA A 23 -5.68 -24.63 2.30
N SER A 24 -6.42 -24.27 3.35
CA SER A 24 -7.02 -22.94 3.45
C SER A 24 -6.47 -22.16 4.64
N ILE A 25 -6.45 -20.85 4.51
CA ILE A 25 -6.20 -19.89 5.59
C ILE A 25 -7.43 -19.00 5.66
N ALA A 26 -7.99 -18.78 6.84
CA ALA A 26 -9.16 -17.92 7.01
C ALA A 26 -8.99 -17.05 8.24
N ALA A 27 -9.64 -15.88 8.24
CA ALA A 27 -9.88 -15.13 9.47
C ALA A 27 -11.19 -15.59 10.12
N VAL A 28 -11.23 -15.61 11.45
CA VAL A 28 -12.49 -15.84 12.21
C VAL A 28 -12.89 -14.59 12.97
N MET A 29 -14.20 -14.38 13.10
CA MET A 29 -14.78 -13.35 13.96
C MET A 29 -14.40 -13.57 15.44
N GLY A 30 -13.25 -13.03 15.84
CA GLY A 30 -12.94 -12.75 17.23
C GLY A 30 -13.50 -11.36 17.57
N SER A 31 -14.48 -11.28 18.48
CA SER A 31 -14.86 -9.98 19.04
C SER A 31 -13.67 -9.42 19.84
N LEU A 32 -12.87 -8.55 19.22
CA LEU A 32 -11.87 -7.78 19.96
C LEU A 32 -12.61 -6.70 20.75
N GLN A 33 -12.50 -6.75 22.08
CA GLN A 33 -12.66 -5.54 22.87
C GLN A 33 -11.51 -4.61 22.47
N VAL A 34 -11.82 -3.55 21.72
CA VAL A 34 -10.94 -2.37 21.65
C VAL A 34 -10.65 -2.00 23.10
N PRO A 35 -9.38 -1.94 23.55
CA PRO A 35 -9.07 -1.42 24.87
C PRO A 35 -9.65 -0.01 24.94
N GLN A 36 -10.72 0.15 25.71
CA GLN A 36 -11.28 1.47 25.99
C GLN A 36 -10.14 2.28 26.60
N ALA A 37 -9.82 3.43 26.01
CA ALA A 37 -8.75 4.30 26.47
C ALA A 37 -8.89 4.53 27.98
N THR A 38 -8.09 3.82 28.78
CA THR A 38 -8.11 3.98 30.22
C THR A 38 -7.46 5.31 30.54
N THR A 39 -8.24 6.13 31.25
CA THR A 39 -7.93 7.46 31.72
C THR A 39 -6.46 7.64 32.10
N VAL A 40 -5.85 8.64 31.47
CA VAL A 40 -4.51 9.17 31.69
C VAL A 40 -4.23 9.26 33.19
N ALA A 41 -3.27 8.47 33.67
CA ALA A 41 -2.61 8.75 34.93
C ALA A 41 -1.87 10.08 34.78
N THR A 42 -2.25 11.07 35.58
CA THR A 42 -1.60 12.37 35.70
C THR A 42 -0.09 12.19 35.88
N ALA A 43 0.67 12.50 34.84
CA ALA A 43 2.12 12.61 34.92
C ALA A 43 2.48 13.93 35.62
N THR A 44 3.22 13.81 36.72
CA THR A 44 3.94 14.89 37.39
C THR A 44 4.95 15.54 36.44
N PRO A 45 5.15 16.87 36.50
CA PRO A 45 6.04 17.56 35.58
C PRO A 45 7.50 17.25 35.93
N VAL A 46 8.24 16.70 34.96
CA VAL A 46 9.70 16.59 35.03
C VAL A 46 10.30 17.78 34.28
N GLU A 47 11.32 18.34 34.92
CA GLU A 47 12.03 19.56 34.61
C GLU A 47 12.52 19.69 33.17
N THR A 48 12.55 20.96 32.74
CA THR A 48 13.19 21.46 31.54
C THR A 48 14.64 21.00 31.42
N SER A 49 14.95 20.17 30.42
CA SER A 49 16.31 20.07 29.89
C SER A 49 16.37 20.64 28.48
N GLU A 50 17.15 21.69 28.32
CA GLU A 50 17.53 22.30 27.06
C GLU A 50 18.21 21.27 26.12
N GLY A 51 17.91 21.39 24.82
CA GLY A 51 18.86 21.06 23.75
C GLY A 51 18.84 19.64 23.17
N ARG A 52 18.08 19.46 22.08
CA ARG A 52 18.59 18.85 20.84
C ARG A 52 17.77 19.32 19.64
N THR A 53 18.26 20.37 18.99
CA THR A 53 17.84 20.81 17.66
C THR A 53 18.18 19.69 16.66
N MET A 54 17.17 18.99 16.16
CA MET A 54 17.32 18.09 15.02
C MET A 54 17.41 18.96 13.75
N ILE A 55 18.63 19.42 13.43
CA ILE A 55 18.94 19.98 12.12
C ILE A 55 19.17 18.80 11.19
N GLY A 56 18.09 18.40 10.52
CA GLY A 56 18.06 17.43 9.44
C GLY A 56 16.82 17.76 8.62
N PHE A 57 17.01 18.44 7.50
CA PHE A 57 15.94 18.85 6.61
C PHE A 57 15.43 17.59 5.88
N GLU A 58 14.24 17.11 6.23
CA GLU A 58 13.54 16.03 5.52
C GLU A 58 12.37 16.60 4.69
N PRO A 59 12.08 16.06 3.50
CA PRO A 59 11.06 16.57 2.56
C PRO A 59 9.66 16.28 3.13
N MET A 60 8.67 17.17 3.03
CA MET A 60 7.32 17.01 3.64
C MET A 60 6.25 16.74 2.58
N CYS A 61 5.22 15.93 2.78
CA CYS A 61 4.15 15.62 1.82
C CYS A 61 2.76 15.90 2.45
N ILE A 62 1.74 16.24 1.65
CA ILE A 62 0.33 16.34 2.05
C ILE A 62 -0.57 15.47 1.17
N ALA A 63 -1.35 14.57 1.77
CA ALA A 63 -2.10 13.55 1.03
C ALA A 63 -3.53 13.99 0.71
N GLU A 64 -4.30 14.37 1.74
CA GLU A 64 -5.67 14.82 1.57
C GLU A 64 -5.79 16.31 1.89
N MET A 65 -6.23 17.06 0.88
CA MET A 65 -6.72 18.41 1.04
C MET A 65 -8.22 18.40 0.74
N PRO A 66 -9.08 18.94 1.63
CA PRO A 66 -10.52 18.93 1.40
C PRO A 66 -10.90 19.45 0.01
N GLY A 67 -11.49 18.59 -0.82
CA GLY A 67 -11.95 18.93 -2.17
C GLY A 67 -10.89 18.85 -3.28
N VAL A 68 -9.66 18.43 -3.00
CA VAL A 68 -8.58 18.32 -3.99
C VAL A 68 -8.29 16.83 -4.29
N PRO A 69 -8.36 16.35 -5.54
CA PRO A 69 -8.19 14.95 -5.89
C PRO A 69 -6.72 14.54 -6.14
N LEU A 70 -5.75 15.20 -5.51
CA LEU A 70 -4.31 14.93 -5.65
C LEU A 70 -3.56 15.11 -4.32
N SER A 71 -2.46 14.38 -4.16
CA SER A 71 -1.46 14.50 -3.09
C SER A 71 -0.32 15.45 -3.49
N LEU A 72 0.60 15.80 -2.59
CA LEU A 72 1.83 16.54 -2.91
C LEU A 72 2.99 16.06 -2.03
N CYS A 73 4.21 15.99 -2.56
CA CYS A 73 5.44 15.96 -1.76
C CYS A 73 6.26 17.22 -1.95
N PHE A 74 6.90 17.76 -0.92
CA PHE A 74 7.73 18.96 -0.84
C PHE A 74 9.17 18.61 -0.46
N MET A 75 10.12 19.47 -0.81
CA MET A 75 11.55 19.33 -0.66
C MET A 75 11.96 19.47 0.82
N PRO A 76 13.11 18.90 1.18
CA PRO A 76 13.62 19.06 2.54
C PRO A 76 13.91 20.53 2.86
N GLY A 77 13.37 21.02 3.97
CA GLY A 77 13.55 22.41 4.43
C GLY A 77 12.52 23.42 3.94
N THR A 78 11.44 22.95 3.30
CA THR A 78 10.25 23.76 3.04
C THR A 78 9.66 24.27 4.36
N SER A 79 9.44 25.58 4.47
CA SER A 79 8.83 26.15 5.68
C SER A 79 7.36 25.70 5.80
N ALA A 80 6.87 25.49 7.02
CA ALA A 80 5.46 25.18 7.26
C ALA A 80 4.52 26.25 6.68
N GLU A 81 4.98 27.50 6.58
CA GLU A 81 4.26 28.60 5.95
C GLU A 81 4.11 28.38 4.44
N GLU A 82 5.17 27.99 3.73
CA GLU A 82 5.11 27.68 2.30
C GLU A 82 4.20 26.47 2.02
N VAL A 83 4.29 25.43 2.86
CA VAL A 83 3.40 24.26 2.79
C VAL A 83 1.94 24.66 2.95
N ASN A 84 1.61 25.47 3.97
CA ASN A 84 0.25 25.96 4.21
C ASN A 84 -0.23 26.88 3.06
N GLN A 85 0.64 27.74 2.53
CA GLN A 85 0.28 28.61 1.40
C GLN A 85 -0.06 27.84 0.12
N VAL A 86 0.73 26.83 -0.23
CA VAL A 86 0.44 25.97 -1.40
C VAL A 86 -0.87 25.19 -1.18
N THR A 87 -1.03 24.60 0.00
CA THR A 87 -2.23 23.82 0.38
C THR A 87 -3.51 24.66 0.29
N GLN A 88 -3.51 25.86 0.89
CA GLN A 88 -4.69 26.73 0.87
C GLN A 88 -5.04 27.21 -0.54
N ARG A 89 -4.05 27.46 -1.40
CA ARG A 89 -4.29 27.83 -2.80
C ARG A 89 -4.98 26.71 -3.55
N LEU A 90 -4.52 25.48 -3.39
CA LEU A 90 -5.12 24.30 -4.02
C LEU A 90 -6.57 24.10 -3.56
N VAL A 91 -6.82 24.11 -2.26
CA VAL A 91 -8.21 24.04 -1.75
C VAL A 91 -9.08 25.13 -2.38
N SER A 92 -8.58 26.36 -2.50
CA SER A 92 -9.35 27.46 -3.12
C SER A 92 -9.57 27.31 -4.62
N GLN A 93 -8.62 26.71 -5.35
CA GLN A 93 -8.69 26.50 -6.79
C GLN A 93 -9.66 25.38 -7.15
N TRP A 94 -9.71 24.30 -6.35
CA TRP A 94 -10.62 23.17 -6.54
C TRP A 94 -11.95 23.29 -5.78
N ALA A 95 -12.14 24.34 -4.98
CA ALA A 95 -13.40 24.62 -4.30
C ALA A 95 -14.62 24.78 -5.24
N LYS A 96 -14.42 24.92 -6.56
CA LYS A 96 -15.49 24.98 -7.54
C LYS A 96 -16.09 23.61 -7.92
N ASP A 97 -15.38 22.51 -7.63
CA ASP A 97 -15.82 21.14 -7.93
C ASP A 97 -16.50 20.46 -6.70
N LEU A 98 -16.67 21.20 -5.60
CA LEU A 98 -17.14 20.74 -4.28
C LEU A 98 -18.60 20.25 -4.19
N ALA A 99 -19.34 20.11 -5.29
CA ALA A 99 -20.77 19.77 -5.22
C ALA A 99 -21.09 18.26 -5.32
N GLU A 100 -20.13 17.38 -5.64
CA GLU A 100 -20.50 16.01 -6.09
C GLU A 100 -19.82 14.82 -5.38
N ARG A 101 -18.98 14.99 -4.34
CA ARG A 101 -18.39 13.81 -3.66
C ARG A 101 -19.09 13.50 -2.33
N PRO A 102 -19.88 12.41 -2.23
CA PRO A 102 -20.32 11.91 -0.94
C PRO A 102 -19.12 11.31 -0.21
N MET A 103 -18.83 11.83 0.98
CA MET A 103 -18.02 11.14 1.99
C MET A 103 -18.78 9.86 2.41
N VAL A 104 -18.54 8.76 1.72
CA VAL A 104 -18.97 7.41 2.12
C VAL A 104 -17.89 6.89 3.07
N GLY A 105 -18.11 6.28 4.24
CA GLY A 105 -19.28 5.76 4.93
C GLY A 105 -18.73 4.78 5.99
N GLY A 106 -19.21 4.88 7.24
CA GLY A 106 -18.60 4.21 8.40
C GLY A 106 -18.74 2.68 8.44
N GLY A 107 -17.68 2.06 8.96
CA GLY A 107 -17.55 0.64 9.29
C GLY A 107 -16.07 0.25 9.22
N ASP A 108 -15.29 0.65 10.23
CA ASP A 108 -13.81 0.84 10.28
C ASP A 108 -13.13 1.51 9.07
N GLY A 109 -13.67 1.39 7.85
CA GLY A 109 -13.64 2.32 6.73
C GLY A 109 -12.25 2.59 6.15
N GLY A 110 -11.25 1.76 6.46
CA GLY A 110 -9.85 2.04 6.13
C GLY A 110 -9.15 2.99 7.11
N ALA A 111 -9.80 3.42 8.20
CA ALA A 111 -9.22 4.37 9.17
C ALA A 111 -7.99 3.82 9.92
N ALA A 112 -7.84 2.49 10.03
CA ALA A 112 -6.66 1.84 10.58
C ALA A 112 -5.51 1.68 9.57
N TYR A 113 -5.77 1.99 8.29
CA TYR A 113 -4.89 1.78 7.15
C TYR A 113 -4.67 3.07 6.33
N PHE A 114 -5.31 4.18 6.74
CA PHE A 114 -5.31 5.47 6.04
C PHE A 114 -5.53 5.29 4.54
N ALA A 115 -6.56 4.53 4.22
CA ALA A 115 -6.97 4.18 2.86
C ALA A 115 -8.23 4.96 2.48
N SER A 116 -8.24 5.57 1.29
CA SER A 116 -9.37 6.31 0.73
C SER A 116 -10.08 5.49 -0.36
N THR A 117 -10.15 6.00 -1.59
CA THR A 117 -10.76 5.30 -2.74
C THR A 117 -9.77 4.35 -3.38
N ARG A 118 -10.24 3.18 -3.83
CA ARG A 118 -9.48 2.24 -4.66
C ARG A 118 -9.77 2.40 -6.15
N TRP A 119 -8.99 1.74 -7.00
CA TRP A 119 -9.33 1.59 -8.41
C TRP A 119 -10.60 0.76 -8.57
N VAL A 120 -11.52 1.23 -9.43
CA VAL A 120 -12.78 0.53 -9.70
C VAL A 120 -12.82 0.13 -11.17
N PHE A 121 -12.61 -1.16 -11.42
CA PHE A 121 -12.85 -1.77 -12.74
C PHE A 121 -14.05 -2.71 -12.67
N ALA A 122 -14.58 -3.10 -13.84
CA ALA A 122 -15.75 -3.98 -13.93
C ALA A 122 -15.63 -5.27 -13.09
N ASN A 123 -14.43 -5.83 -12.95
CA ASN A 123 -14.14 -7.06 -12.20
C ASN A 123 -13.19 -6.85 -11.01
N SER A 124 -12.92 -5.60 -10.63
CA SER A 124 -12.03 -5.24 -9.51
C SER A 124 -12.63 -4.03 -8.81
N SER A 125 -13.81 -4.23 -8.21
CA SER A 125 -14.55 -3.17 -7.51
C SER A 125 -14.74 -3.47 -6.02
N THR A 126 -14.64 -4.74 -5.63
CA THR A 126 -14.67 -5.24 -4.26
C THR A 126 -13.31 -5.13 -3.56
N GLN A 127 -13.31 -4.72 -2.29
CA GLN A 127 -12.16 -4.75 -1.39
C GLN A 127 -11.43 -6.11 -1.48
N GLY A 128 -10.11 -6.14 -1.33
CA GLY A 128 -9.32 -7.38 -1.46
C GLY A 128 -9.11 -7.87 -2.89
N THR A 129 -9.98 -7.51 -3.86
CA THR A 129 -9.85 -8.06 -5.22
C THR A 129 -8.67 -7.44 -5.99
N PRO A 130 -7.81 -8.24 -6.64
CA PRO A 130 -6.70 -7.77 -7.47
C PRO A 130 -7.06 -6.74 -8.52
N ALA A 131 -6.12 -5.85 -8.86
CA ALA A 131 -6.27 -4.88 -9.93
C ALA A 131 -5.10 -4.94 -10.93
N THR A 132 -5.39 -4.93 -12.23
CA THR A 132 -4.38 -4.75 -13.27
C THR A 132 -4.45 -3.33 -13.78
N LEU A 133 -3.37 -2.57 -13.58
CA LEU A 133 -3.23 -1.18 -13.98
C LEU A 133 -2.32 -1.08 -15.19
N THR A 134 -2.74 -0.33 -16.20
CA THR A 134 -1.86 0.04 -17.31
C THR A 134 -1.16 1.36 -16.98
N TRP A 135 0.11 1.50 -17.37
CA TRP A 135 0.82 2.76 -17.23
C TRP A 135 1.53 3.14 -18.53
N SER A 136 1.67 4.45 -18.75
CA SER A 136 2.35 4.99 -19.93
C SER A 136 3.11 6.28 -19.60
N MET A 137 4.02 6.66 -20.49
CA MET A 137 4.74 7.92 -20.44
C MET A 137 4.49 8.71 -21.72
N PRO A 138 3.73 9.82 -21.67
CA PRO A 138 3.59 10.72 -22.80
C PRO A 138 4.95 11.20 -23.31
N ALA A 139 5.07 11.43 -24.62
CA ALA A 139 6.24 12.11 -25.17
C ALA A 139 6.36 13.53 -24.60
N ASP A 140 7.59 14.05 -24.58
CA ASP A 140 7.85 15.43 -24.18
C ASP A 140 7.07 16.41 -25.08
N GLY A 141 6.72 17.58 -24.54
CA GLY A 141 5.94 18.61 -25.24
C GLY A 141 4.45 18.63 -24.89
N LEU A 142 3.90 17.57 -24.28
CA LEU A 142 2.51 17.56 -23.81
C LEU A 142 2.29 18.70 -22.80
N SER A 143 1.27 19.54 -22.98
CA SER A 143 1.01 20.67 -22.08
C SER A 143 0.39 20.20 -20.77
N ILE A 144 1.08 20.45 -19.65
CA ILE A 144 0.66 20.11 -18.29
C ILE A 144 0.30 21.42 -17.55
N PRO A 145 -0.96 21.59 -17.12
CA PRO A 145 -1.38 22.77 -16.36
C PRO A 145 -0.60 22.95 -15.06
N ASP A 146 -0.60 24.18 -14.55
CA ASP A 146 -0.17 24.44 -13.18
C ASP A 146 -1.21 24.10 -12.14
N GLY A 147 -1.20 22.83 -11.79
CA GLY A 147 -2.00 22.28 -10.72
C GLY A 147 -1.44 22.51 -9.32
N ILE A 148 -0.43 23.37 -9.10
CA ILE A 148 0.15 23.59 -7.76
C ILE A 148 0.20 25.08 -7.40
N THR A 149 0.79 25.89 -8.26
CA THR A 149 1.10 27.29 -7.96
C THR A 149 0.20 28.27 -8.69
N GLY A 150 -0.71 27.78 -9.56
CA GLY A 150 -1.56 28.60 -10.42
C GLY A 150 -0.80 29.34 -11.52
N GLY A 151 0.44 28.92 -11.82
CA GLY A 151 1.27 29.43 -12.90
C GLY A 151 0.82 29.02 -14.30
N ALA A 152 1.64 29.35 -15.30
CA ALA A 152 1.39 28.92 -16.67
C ALA A 152 1.61 27.40 -16.83
N ALA A 153 0.87 26.78 -17.74
CA ALA A 153 1.13 25.41 -18.15
C ALA A 153 2.56 25.26 -18.69
N SER A 154 3.20 24.13 -18.42
CA SER A 154 4.52 23.79 -18.92
C SER A 154 4.47 22.50 -19.73
N ALA A 155 5.36 22.39 -20.70
CA ALA A 155 5.54 21.15 -21.44
C ALA A 155 6.07 20.03 -20.52
N ASN A 156 5.57 18.81 -20.74
CA ASN A 156 6.18 17.58 -20.25
C ASN A 156 7.63 17.51 -20.75
N ASN A 157 8.56 17.20 -19.85
CA ASN A 157 9.98 17.06 -20.15
C ASN A 157 10.63 15.84 -19.47
N LEU A 158 9.83 14.87 -19.03
CA LEU A 158 10.33 13.73 -18.26
C LEU A 158 11.27 12.84 -19.08
N ASN A 159 11.00 12.64 -20.36
CA ASN A 159 11.80 11.72 -21.18
C ASN A 159 13.21 12.29 -21.38
N ALA A 160 13.33 13.57 -21.73
CA ALA A 160 14.60 14.29 -21.79
C ALA A 160 15.31 14.36 -20.43
N THR A 161 14.55 14.51 -19.33
CA THR A 161 15.11 14.50 -17.98
C THR A 161 15.71 13.13 -17.64
N PHE A 162 15.04 12.03 -17.99
CA PHE A 162 15.55 10.67 -17.79
C PHE A 162 16.82 10.41 -18.59
N VAL A 163 16.88 10.85 -19.85
CA VAL A 163 18.11 10.75 -20.66
C VAL A 163 19.25 11.51 -19.99
N THR A 164 19.00 12.71 -19.50
CA THR A 164 20.03 13.55 -18.85
C THR A 164 20.49 12.96 -17.52
N LYS A 165 19.57 12.41 -16.72
CA LYS A 165 19.87 11.97 -15.34
C LYS A 165 20.33 10.51 -15.23
N PHE A 166 19.78 9.65 -16.08
CA PHE A 166 20.00 8.21 -16.02
C PHE A 166 20.73 7.67 -17.25
N GLY A 167 21.07 8.53 -18.21
CA GLY A 167 21.82 8.19 -19.42
C GLY A 167 20.94 7.68 -20.57
N SER A 168 19.70 7.25 -20.31
CA SER A 168 18.73 6.89 -21.35
C SER A 168 17.30 6.95 -20.81
N LEU A 169 16.33 7.02 -21.72
CA LEU A 169 14.90 6.90 -21.38
C LEU A 169 14.60 5.56 -20.70
N GLU A 170 15.15 4.46 -21.25
CA GLU A 170 14.91 3.12 -20.70
C GLU A 170 15.53 2.92 -19.31
N ALA A 171 16.65 3.58 -18.99
CA ALA A 171 17.20 3.54 -17.63
C ALA A 171 16.24 4.18 -16.61
N GLY A 172 15.59 5.30 -16.96
CA GLY A 172 14.56 5.89 -16.10
C GLY A 172 13.28 5.05 -16.02
N LYS A 173 12.81 4.50 -17.15
CA LYS A 173 11.67 3.57 -17.16
C LYS A 173 11.93 2.30 -16.36
N SER A 174 13.16 1.82 -16.33
CA SER A 174 13.57 0.69 -15.48
C SER A 174 13.36 0.98 -13.98
N LEU A 175 13.58 2.23 -13.52
CA LEU A 175 13.32 2.61 -12.13
C LEU A 175 11.82 2.63 -11.81
N LEU A 176 10.98 3.11 -12.71
CA LEU A 176 9.51 3.01 -12.60
C LEU A 176 9.06 1.55 -12.53
N ARG A 177 9.55 0.70 -13.45
CA ARG A 177 9.25 -0.74 -13.46
C ARG A 177 9.68 -1.43 -12.16
N GLN A 178 10.80 -1.04 -11.55
CA GLN A 178 11.23 -1.57 -10.24
C GLN A 178 10.24 -1.21 -9.12
N VAL A 179 9.73 0.03 -9.10
CA VAL A 179 8.73 0.48 -8.12
C VAL A 179 7.41 -0.27 -8.30
N TYR A 180 6.93 -0.38 -9.54
CA TYR A 180 5.71 -1.13 -9.85
C TYR A 180 5.86 -2.63 -9.53
N ALA A 181 6.98 -3.24 -9.89
CA ALA A 181 7.27 -4.62 -9.53
C ALA A 181 7.27 -4.82 -8.01
N ARG A 182 7.79 -3.84 -7.24
CA ARG A 182 7.78 -3.93 -5.78
C ARG A 182 6.38 -3.89 -5.20
N TRP A 183 5.50 -3.02 -5.67
CA TRP A 183 4.09 -3.02 -5.26
C TRP A 183 3.38 -4.33 -5.66
N SER A 184 3.66 -4.87 -6.85
CA SER A 184 3.11 -6.15 -7.30
C SER A 184 3.60 -7.38 -6.56
N GLU A 185 4.81 -7.34 -6.01
CA GLU A 185 5.33 -8.42 -5.17
C GLU A 185 4.63 -8.46 -3.79
N LEU A 186 4.12 -7.31 -3.34
CA LEU A 186 3.61 -7.11 -2.00
C LEU A 186 2.07 -7.11 -1.92
N SER A 187 1.38 -7.08 -3.06
CA SER A 187 -0.09 -7.00 -3.12
C SER A 187 -0.62 -7.54 -4.45
N GLY A 188 -1.94 -7.67 -4.60
CA GLY A 188 -2.61 -8.14 -5.81
C GLY A 188 -2.71 -7.09 -6.93
N VAL A 189 -1.93 -6.01 -6.87
CA VAL A 189 -1.81 -5.05 -7.98
C VAL A 189 -0.82 -5.56 -9.01
N SER A 190 -1.15 -5.45 -10.29
CA SER A 190 -0.25 -5.79 -11.40
C SER A 190 -0.16 -4.63 -12.38
N TYR A 191 0.99 -4.48 -13.05
CA TYR A 191 1.24 -3.36 -13.95
C TYR A 191 1.61 -3.81 -15.35
N VAL A 192 1.00 -3.17 -16.34
CA VAL A 192 1.32 -3.37 -17.75
C VAL A 192 1.73 -2.04 -18.35
N GLU A 193 2.95 -1.96 -18.87
CA GLU A 193 3.37 -0.80 -19.64
C GLU A 193 2.70 -0.83 -21.03
N VAL A 194 2.08 0.29 -21.40
CA VAL A 194 1.50 0.50 -22.72
C VAL A 194 2.12 1.72 -23.39
N THR A 195 1.94 1.85 -24.70
CA THR A 195 2.29 3.10 -25.41
C THR A 195 1.44 4.26 -24.90
N ASP A 196 1.86 5.50 -25.15
CA ASP A 196 1.04 6.69 -24.96
C ASP A 196 0.75 7.34 -26.31
N ASP A 197 -0.50 7.74 -26.55
CA ASP A 197 -0.93 8.40 -27.78
C ASP A 197 -0.80 9.93 -27.73
N ASN A 198 -0.16 10.47 -26.68
CA ASN A 198 0.03 11.89 -26.46
C ASN A 198 -1.27 12.73 -26.42
N ALA A 199 -2.40 12.09 -26.11
CA ALA A 199 -3.64 12.81 -25.88
C ALA A 199 -3.49 13.85 -24.76
N SER A 200 -4.36 14.86 -24.77
CA SER A 200 -4.39 15.94 -23.79
C SER A 200 -4.33 15.43 -22.35
N TRP A 201 -3.70 16.21 -21.47
CA TRP A 201 -3.59 15.86 -20.04
C TRP A 201 -4.98 15.69 -19.40
N GLY A 202 -5.14 14.65 -18.58
CA GLY A 202 -6.43 14.28 -17.96
C GLY A 202 -7.36 13.45 -18.85
N ALA A 203 -6.94 13.04 -20.05
CA ALA A 203 -7.69 12.08 -20.86
C ALA A 203 -7.67 10.68 -20.21
N SER A 204 -8.83 10.05 -20.04
CA SER A 204 -8.99 8.71 -19.46
C SER A 204 -8.18 7.64 -20.19
N GLY A 205 -7.82 6.54 -19.53
CA GLY A 205 -7.08 5.42 -20.13
C GLY A 205 -7.69 4.85 -21.43
N SER A 206 -6.85 4.21 -22.24
CA SER A 206 -7.25 3.53 -23.49
C SER A 206 -6.29 2.37 -23.80
N ALA A 207 -6.52 1.65 -24.90
CA ALA A 207 -5.60 0.58 -25.31
C ALA A 207 -4.15 1.07 -25.59
N THR A 208 -3.98 2.37 -25.87
CA THR A 208 -2.69 3.02 -26.17
C THR A 208 -2.43 4.21 -25.27
N ARG A 209 -2.99 4.21 -24.05
CA ARG A 209 -2.74 5.21 -23.00
C ARG A 209 -3.02 4.57 -21.66
N GLY A 210 -2.05 4.58 -20.76
CA GLY A 210 -2.18 3.96 -19.46
C GLY A 210 -3.35 4.53 -18.67
N ASP A 211 -3.90 3.73 -17.77
CA ASP A 211 -4.73 4.20 -16.65
C ASP A 211 -3.95 5.21 -15.81
N ILE A 212 -2.64 5.03 -15.73
CA ILE A 212 -1.69 5.91 -15.05
C ILE A 212 -0.72 6.51 -16.07
N ARG A 213 -0.69 7.84 -16.20
CA ARG A 213 0.30 8.54 -17.02
C ARG A 213 1.33 9.22 -16.13
N VAL A 214 2.60 8.92 -16.38
CA VAL A 214 3.72 9.54 -15.65
C VAL A 214 4.35 10.61 -16.52
N VAL A 215 4.25 11.86 -16.08
CA VAL A 215 4.84 13.02 -16.73
C VAL A 215 5.76 13.76 -15.77
N GLY A 216 6.52 14.70 -16.31
CA GLY A 216 7.42 15.54 -15.53
C GLY A 216 7.41 16.94 -16.09
N ARG A 217 7.48 17.94 -15.23
CA ARG A 217 7.54 19.34 -15.65
C ARG A 217 8.38 20.17 -14.71
N THR A 218 8.87 21.28 -15.24
CA THR A 218 9.54 22.29 -14.43
C THR A 218 8.51 23.18 -13.74
N PHE A 219 8.93 23.69 -12.58
CA PHE A 219 8.25 24.73 -11.83
C PHE A 219 9.27 25.84 -11.52
N GLY A 220 8.82 27.09 -11.46
CA GLY A 220 9.71 28.23 -11.28
C GLY A 220 10.34 28.27 -9.87
N SER A 221 9.49 28.25 -8.84
CA SER A 221 9.88 28.14 -7.44
C SER A 221 8.84 27.30 -6.72
N THR A 222 9.12 26.01 -6.55
CA THR A 222 8.32 25.16 -5.69
C THR A 222 9.25 24.24 -4.94
N SER A 223 8.93 24.03 -3.67
CA SER A 223 9.52 22.93 -2.96
C SER A 223 8.90 21.59 -3.35
N VAL A 224 7.76 21.53 -4.06
CA VAL A 224 7.14 20.25 -4.45
C VAL A 224 8.10 19.36 -5.25
N LEU A 225 8.28 18.09 -4.83
CA LEU A 225 9.02 17.00 -5.46
C LEU A 225 8.18 16.29 -6.54
N ALA A 226 6.93 15.97 -6.23
CA ALA A 226 5.99 15.29 -7.12
C ALA A 226 4.56 15.42 -6.56
N TYR A 227 3.59 14.95 -7.34
CA TYR A 227 2.22 14.71 -6.91
C TYR A 227 1.58 13.59 -7.70
N ASN A 228 0.58 12.94 -7.10
CA ASN A 228 -0.21 11.91 -7.73
C ASN A 228 -1.71 12.19 -7.57
N TYR A 229 -2.48 11.88 -8.60
CA TYR A 229 -3.94 11.82 -8.47
C TYR A 229 -4.35 10.50 -7.83
N PHE A 230 -5.42 10.52 -7.02
CA PHE A 230 -6.00 9.31 -6.44
C PHE A 230 -6.58 8.37 -7.52
N PRO A 231 -6.95 7.12 -7.16
CA PRO A 231 -7.46 6.13 -8.10
C PRO A 231 -8.62 6.59 -8.99
N ASN A 232 -8.73 5.94 -10.16
CA ASN A 232 -9.59 6.29 -11.30
C ASN A 232 -9.12 7.53 -12.09
N ASN A 233 -8.02 8.15 -11.67
CA ASN A 233 -7.17 9.00 -12.48
C ASN A 233 -5.72 8.51 -12.39
N GLY A 234 -5.14 8.46 -11.19
CA GLY A 234 -3.83 7.81 -10.98
C GLY A 234 -2.61 8.50 -11.60
N ASP A 235 -2.81 9.50 -12.45
CA ASP A 235 -1.75 10.25 -13.12
C ASP A 235 -0.72 10.82 -12.12
N MET A 236 0.56 10.77 -12.51
CA MET A 236 1.67 11.24 -11.70
C MET A 236 2.39 12.39 -12.39
N VAL A 237 2.72 13.44 -11.65
CA VAL A 237 3.54 14.54 -12.13
C VAL A 237 4.77 14.71 -11.26
N ILE A 238 5.93 14.56 -11.87
CA ILE A 238 7.24 14.70 -11.21
C ILE A 238 7.78 16.10 -11.45
N VAL A 239 8.26 16.76 -10.40
CA VAL A 239 8.87 18.09 -10.51
C VAL A 239 10.32 17.95 -10.96
N THR A 240 10.55 18.08 -12.27
CA THR A 240 11.86 17.82 -12.89
C THR A 240 12.91 18.90 -12.61
N SER A 241 12.49 20.08 -12.13
CA SER A 241 13.40 21.12 -11.64
C SER A 241 14.22 20.64 -10.42
N ASN A 242 13.74 19.64 -9.68
CA ASN A 242 14.41 19.09 -8.51
C ASN A 242 15.28 17.87 -8.85
N SER A 243 15.47 17.57 -10.13
CA SER A 243 16.22 16.41 -10.60
C SER A 243 17.71 16.42 -10.22
N SER A 244 18.26 17.54 -9.74
CA SER A 244 19.59 17.59 -9.12
C SER A 244 19.68 16.73 -7.84
N ALA A 245 18.57 16.51 -7.13
CA ALA A 245 18.51 15.68 -5.93
C ALA A 245 18.45 14.16 -6.22
N TRP A 246 18.25 13.76 -7.48
CA TRP A 246 18.18 12.34 -7.88
C TRP A 246 19.58 11.72 -7.93
N THR A 247 20.10 11.39 -6.75
CA THR A 247 21.45 10.84 -6.61
C THR A 247 21.49 9.34 -6.94
N THR A 248 22.62 8.87 -7.43
CA THR A 248 22.86 7.45 -7.76
C THR A 248 22.91 6.52 -6.53
N ALA A 249 22.89 7.08 -5.31
CA ALA A 249 23.04 6.33 -4.08
C ALA A 249 21.95 5.25 -3.92
N ASN A 250 22.36 4.07 -3.44
CA ASN A 250 21.49 2.92 -3.19
C ASN A 250 20.57 2.58 -4.38
N ASN A 251 21.14 2.62 -5.59
CA ASN A 251 20.41 2.40 -6.84
C ASN A 251 19.29 3.43 -7.04
N GLN A 252 19.58 4.73 -6.93
CA GLN A 252 18.59 5.81 -7.10
C GLN A 252 17.45 5.79 -6.06
N ARG A 253 17.73 5.33 -4.81
CA ARG A 253 16.71 5.17 -3.76
C ARG A 253 15.90 6.44 -3.51
N TYR A 254 16.53 7.60 -3.54
CA TYR A 254 15.84 8.87 -3.35
C TYR A 254 14.70 9.05 -4.38
N PHE A 255 15.01 8.81 -5.66
CA PHE A 255 14.02 8.90 -6.73
C PHE A 255 12.99 7.76 -6.65
N ARG A 256 13.43 6.52 -6.41
CA ARG A 256 12.51 5.38 -6.25
C ARG A 256 11.52 5.57 -5.10
N ASN A 257 11.95 6.11 -3.96
CA ASN A 257 11.05 6.34 -2.83
C ASN A 257 10.06 7.47 -3.12
N ILE A 258 10.43 8.52 -3.87
CA ILE A 258 9.46 9.51 -4.36
C ILE A 258 8.41 8.80 -5.21
N LEU A 259 8.83 8.04 -6.23
CA LEU A 259 7.91 7.32 -7.10
C LEU A 259 7.02 6.34 -6.33
N ALA A 260 7.59 5.58 -5.39
CA ALA A 260 6.86 4.58 -4.62
C ALA A 260 5.82 5.23 -3.69
N HIS A 261 6.20 6.35 -3.05
CA HIS A 261 5.32 7.12 -2.16
C HIS A 261 4.16 7.74 -2.96
N GLU A 262 4.47 8.47 -4.04
CA GLU A 262 3.45 9.11 -4.87
C GLU A 262 2.50 8.08 -5.48
N HIS A 263 3.05 6.96 -5.94
CA HIS A 263 2.24 5.87 -6.45
C HIS A 263 1.38 5.22 -5.36
N GLY A 264 1.77 5.28 -4.08
CA GLY A 264 0.91 4.89 -2.95
C GLY A 264 -0.38 5.71 -2.90
N HIS A 265 -0.32 7.02 -3.17
CA HIS A 265 -1.54 7.83 -3.37
C HIS A 265 -2.32 7.40 -4.61
N GLY A 266 -1.61 7.06 -5.70
CA GLY A 266 -2.19 6.46 -6.90
C GLY A 266 -2.85 5.08 -6.67
N LEU A 267 -2.57 4.44 -5.54
CA LEU A 267 -3.25 3.24 -5.05
C LEU A 267 -4.33 3.53 -4.01
N GLY A 268 -4.52 4.79 -3.59
CA GLY A 268 -5.57 5.17 -2.66
C GLY A 268 -5.13 5.27 -1.21
N PHE A 269 -3.84 5.49 -0.93
CA PHE A 269 -3.33 5.64 0.43
C PHE A 269 -3.11 7.11 0.77
N ASP A 270 -3.51 7.49 1.97
CA ASP A 270 -3.23 8.80 2.55
C ASP A 270 -1.93 8.78 3.34
N HIS A 271 -1.54 9.94 3.86
CA HIS A 271 -0.39 10.01 4.74
C HIS A 271 -0.66 9.41 6.10
N VAL A 272 0.39 8.79 6.61
CA VAL A 272 0.42 8.13 7.91
C VAL A 272 1.36 8.88 8.85
N CYS A 273 0.88 9.19 10.04
CA CYS A 273 1.61 9.82 11.13
C CYS A 273 1.82 8.86 12.31
N PRO A 274 2.76 9.15 13.24
CA PRO A 274 3.70 10.28 13.24
C PRO A 274 4.84 10.09 12.23
N THR A 275 5.53 11.19 11.93
CA THR A 275 6.82 11.17 11.22
C THR A 275 7.91 10.63 12.13
N ASN A 276 8.33 9.40 11.90
CA ASN A 276 9.40 8.75 12.64
C ASN A 276 10.22 7.77 11.78
N ASN A 277 10.20 7.95 10.45
CA ASN A 277 10.98 7.20 9.49
C ASN A 277 10.70 5.69 9.53
N SER A 278 9.42 5.31 9.67
CA SER A 278 8.98 3.91 9.78
C SER A 278 7.97 3.45 8.71
N LYS A 279 7.33 4.36 7.95
CA LYS A 279 6.43 4.01 6.83
C LYS A 279 6.73 4.84 5.60
N LEU A 280 6.53 4.26 4.42
CA LEU A 280 6.72 4.94 3.15
C LEU A 280 5.74 6.10 3.00
N MET A 281 4.47 5.90 3.38
CA MET A 281 3.42 6.92 3.34
C MET A 281 3.49 7.91 4.49
N GLU A 282 4.60 8.01 5.23
CA GLU A 282 4.80 9.16 6.10
C GLU A 282 4.81 10.43 5.26
N PRO A 283 4.28 11.56 5.78
CA PRO A 283 4.29 12.82 5.06
C PRO A 283 5.70 13.41 5.01
N TYR A 284 6.75 12.61 5.17
CA TYR A 284 8.09 13.05 4.86
C TYR A 284 8.86 11.95 4.13
N LEU A 285 9.48 12.30 3.01
CA LEU A 285 10.26 11.35 2.25
C LEU A 285 11.46 10.89 3.08
N THR A 286 11.56 9.59 3.28
CA THR A 286 12.70 8.98 3.93
C THR A 286 13.51 8.14 2.95
N THR A 287 14.83 8.09 3.15
CA THR A 287 15.72 7.16 2.44
C THR A 287 16.30 6.09 3.37
N ALA A 288 15.77 5.98 4.59
CA ALA A 288 16.22 4.99 5.58
C ALA A 288 15.97 3.54 5.10
N PHE A 289 14.88 3.33 4.38
CA PHE A 289 14.48 2.07 3.75
C PHE A 289 14.16 2.28 2.26
N ASP A 290 13.86 1.20 1.54
CA ASP A 290 13.60 1.20 0.10
C ASP A 290 12.17 0.69 -0.16
N GLY A 291 11.25 1.60 -0.49
CA GLY A 291 9.86 1.28 -0.77
C GLY A 291 8.96 0.95 0.44
N PRO A 292 7.83 0.27 0.20
CA PRO A 292 6.76 0.07 1.18
C PRO A 292 7.21 -0.69 2.43
N GLN A 293 6.73 -0.26 3.60
CA GLN A 293 6.91 -0.89 4.91
C GLN A 293 5.62 -1.57 5.38
N ASN A 294 5.64 -2.18 6.56
CA ASN A 294 4.55 -3.00 7.08
C ASN A 294 3.17 -2.33 7.03
N ASP A 295 3.08 -1.04 7.32
CA ASP A 295 1.79 -0.32 7.27
C ASP A 295 1.30 -0.12 5.83
N ASP A 296 2.20 0.29 4.94
CA ASP A 296 1.92 0.52 3.53
C ASP A 296 1.50 -0.78 2.81
N ILE A 297 2.18 -1.90 3.15
CA ILE A 297 1.85 -3.25 2.65
C ILE A 297 0.46 -3.66 3.13
N ARG A 298 0.16 -3.46 4.42
CA ARG A 298 -1.15 -3.77 4.99
C ARG A 298 -2.26 -2.96 4.34
N ALA A 299 -2.04 -1.69 4.01
CA ALA A 299 -3.00 -0.86 3.30
C ALA A 299 -3.24 -1.37 1.87
N ALA A 300 -2.16 -1.73 1.16
CA ALA A 300 -2.27 -2.28 -0.19
C ALA A 300 -2.97 -3.64 -0.22
N GLN A 301 -2.62 -4.53 0.70
CA GLN A 301 -3.24 -5.84 0.83
C GLN A 301 -4.71 -5.75 1.21
N ARG A 302 -5.06 -4.83 2.12
CA ARG A 302 -6.47 -4.55 2.40
C ARG A 302 -7.20 -4.12 1.13
N GLN A 303 -6.64 -3.24 0.30
CA GLN A 303 -7.33 -2.73 -0.90
C GLN A 303 -7.35 -3.67 -2.11
N TYR A 304 -6.31 -4.46 -2.30
CA TYR A 304 -6.07 -5.19 -3.56
C TYR A 304 -5.68 -6.64 -3.34
N GLY A 305 -5.73 -7.14 -2.11
CA GLY A 305 -5.32 -8.49 -1.75
C GLY A 305 -3.81 -8.67 -1.77
N ASP A 306 -3.33 -9.88 -1.50
CA ASP A 306 -1.92 -10.22 -1.69
C ASP A 306 -1.60 -10.70 -3.11
N HIS A 307 -0.33 -11.06 -3.35
CA HIS A 307 0.16 -11.46 -4.66
C HIS A 307 -0.47 -12.76 -5.21
N TYR A 308 -1.02 -13.62 -4.35
CA TYR A 308 -1.59 -14.91 -4.71
C TYR A 308 -3.06 -14.85 -5.09
N GLU A 309 -3.64 -13.66 -5.02
CA GLU A 309 -5.04 -13.42 -5.33
C GLU A 309 -5.31 -13.43 -6.85
N PRO A 310 -6.53 -13.83 -7.29
CA PRO A 310 -7.63 -14.32 -6.46
C PRO A 310 -7.43 -15.78 -6.04
N ASN A 311 -7.60 -16.10 -4.76
CA ASN A 311 -7.48 -17.47 -4.25
C ASN A 311 -8.61 -17.86 -3.26
N ASP A 312 -9.69 -17.08 -3.23
CA ASP A 312 -10.79 -17.11 -2.24
C ASP A 312 -11.66 -18.38 -2.30
N THR A 313 -11.38 -19.29 -3.25
CA THR A 313 -12.13 -20.53 -3.45
C THR A 313 -11.21 -21.69 -3.79
N ILE A 314 -11.68 -22.91 -3.49
CA ILE A 314 -11.04 -24.16 -3.93
C ILE A 314 -10.75 -24.18 -5.44
N ALA A 315 -11.60 -23.56 -6.27
CA ALA A 315 -11.44 -23.54 -7.71
C ALA A 315 -10.36 -22.55 -8.17
N THR A 316 -10.20 -21.43 -7.44
CA THR A 316 -9.20 -20.39 -7.69
C THR A 316 -7.90 -20.63 -6.93
N ALA A 317 -7.81 -21.70 -6.14
CA ALA A 317 -6.68 -22.00 -5.28
C ALA A 317 -5.30 -21.84 -5.96
N SER A 318 -4.43 -21.08 -5.30
CA SER A 318 -3.09 -20.74 -5.74
C SER A 318 -2.13 -21.94 -5.62
N THR A 319 -1.30 -22.18 -6.63
CA THR A 319 -0.43 -23.38 -6.66
C THR A 319 0.82 -23.19 -5.81
N LEU A 320 1.02 -24.05 -4.80
CA LEU A 320 2.28 -24.20 -4.09
C LEU A 320 3.06 -25.39 -4.65
N LEU A 321 4.30 -25.12 -5.09
CA LEU A 321 4.97 -25.92 -6.13
C LEU A 321 5.55 -27.27 -5.70
N ASN A 322 5.61 -27.62 -4.41
CA ASN A 322 6.42 -28.76 -3.99
C ASN A 322 5.62 -29.95 -3.46
N SER A 323 5.90 -31.13 -4.03
CA SER A 323 5.35 -32.42 -3.59
C SER A 323 6.08 -33.05 -2.39
N SER A 324 7.19 -32.42 -1.96
CA SER A 324 8.02 -32.82 -0.83
C SER A 324 8.90 -31.66 -0.35
N GLY A 325 9.30 -31.68 0.92
CA GLY A 325 10.14 -30.63 1.51
C GLY A 325 9.33 -29.47 2.09
N THR A 326 10.04 -28.45 2.57
CA THR A 326 9.41 -27.25 3.15
C THR A 326 9.25 -26.18 2.09
N THR A 327 8.03 -25.65 1.96
CA THR A 327 7.75 -24.44 1.17
C THR A 327 7.31 -23.35 2.12
N THR A 328 8.02 -22.23 2.14
CA THR A 328 7.64 -21.04 2.91
C THR A 328 7.16 -19.98 1.92
N VAL A 329 5.98 -19.43 2.20
CA VAL A 329 5.43 -18.29 1.48
C VAL A 329 5.26 -17.14 2.48
N THR A 330 5.53 -15.93 2.03
CA THR A 330 5.54 -14.71 2.86
C THR A 330 4.71 -13.63 2.18
N ASN A 331 4.42 -12.56 2.91
CA ASN A 331 3.56 -11.45 2.45
C ASN A 331 2.17 -11.92 2.03
N LEU A 332 1.64 -12.93 2.72
CA LEU A 332 0.25 -13.33 2.60
C LEU A 332 -0.62 -12.44 3.48
N SER A 333 -1.86 -12.22 3.08
CA SER A 333 -2.85 -11.47 3.85
C SER A 333 -4.21 -12.11 3.75
N ILE A 334 -4.94 -12.09 4.85
CA ILE A 334 -6.39 -12.19 4.81
C ILE A 334 -6.93 -10.75 4.87
N ASP A 335 -7.53 -10.29 3.78
CA ASP A 335 -7.84 -8.87 3.60
C ASP A 335 -9.02 -8.43 4.46
N ASP A 336 -10.01 -9.29 4.72
CA ASP A 336 -11.12 -9.04 5.65
C ASP A 336 -11.61 -10.30 6.42
N ASN A 337 -12.72 -10.18 7.18
CA ASN A 337 -13.20 -11.30 8.01
C ASN A 337 -14.00 -12.36 7.24
N SER A 338 -14.31 -12.11 5.98
CA SER A 338 -14.96 -13.04 5.05
C SER A 338 -13.97 -13.71 4.09
N ASP A 339 -12.75 -13.20 4.04
CA ASP A 339 -11.70 -13.70 3.19
C ASP A 339 -11.12 -15.06 3.66
N VAL A 340 -10.94 -15.94 2.70
CA VAL A 340 -10.51 -17.33 2.87
C VAL A 340 -9.63 -17.74 1.69
N ASP A 341 -8.32 -17.69 1.88
CA ASP A 341 -7.38 -18.14 0.88
C ASP A 341 -7.31 -19.65 0.75
N TYR A 342 -7.18 -20.14 -0.47
CA TYR A 342 -6.89 -21.54 -0.78
C TYR A 342 -5.57 -21.72 -1.52
N TYR A 343 -4.76 -22.67 -1.05
CA TYR A 343 -3.47 -23.04 -1.62
C TYR A 343 -3.42 -24.53 -1.95
N LYS A 344 -3.10 -24.89 -3.19
CA LYS A 344 -3.05 -26.30 -3.61
C LYS A 344 -1.63 -26.83 -3.69
N PHE A 345 -1.44 -28.07 -3.25
CA PHE A 345 -0.16 -28.78 -3.28
C PHE A 345 -0.38 -30.26 -3.58
N ASN A 346 0.64 -30.91 -4.13
CA ASN A 346 0.64 -32.36 -4.34
C ASN A 346 1.29 -33.05 -3.14
N ALA A 347 0.83 -34.25 -2.78
CA ALA A 347 1.50 -35.04 -1.76
C ALA A 347 1.62 -36.51 -2.19
N ASN A 348 2.77 -37.12 -1.87
CA ASN A 348 3.02 -38.52 -2.15
C ASN A 348 2.24 -39.42 -1.18
N VAL A 349 1.83 -40.61 -1.63
CA VAL A 349 1.32 -41.65 -0.73
C VAL A 349 2.32 -41.91 0.39
N GLY A 350 1.84 -41.94 1.63
CA GLY A 350 2.65 -42.18 2.83
C GLY A 350 3.35 -40.94 3.37
N ALA A 351 3.27 -39.79 2.69
CA ALA A 351 3.77 -38.54 3.22
C ALA A 351 2.95 -38.08 4.44
N THR A 352 3.59 -37.29 5.29
CA THR A 352 2.95 -36.52 6.36
C THR A 352 2.97 -35.04 5.98
N VAL A 353 1.92 -34.30 6.34
CA VAL A 353 1.80 -32.88 6.02
C VAL A 353 1.76 -32.03 7.29
N THR A 354 2.72 -31.12 7.40
CA THR A 354 2.69 -30.02 8.36
C THR A 354 2.31 -28.74 7.62
N VAL A 355 1.28 -28.04 8.10
CA VAL A 355 0.93 -26.69 7.67
C VAL A 355 1.04 -25.79 8.88
N GLN A 356 1.77 -24.69 8.75
CA GLN A 356 1.88 -23.67 9.79
C GLN A 356 1.68 -22.30 9.15
N VAL A 357 0.81 -21.50 9.75
CA VAL A 357 0.60 -20.10 9.41
C VAL A 357 0.99 -19.27 10.62
N SER A 358 1.70 -18.17 10.41
CA SER A 358 2.21 -17.33 11.50
C SER A 358 2.03 -15.87 11.13
N PRO A 359 1.30 -15.08 11.94
CA PRO A 359 1.23 -13.64 11.76
C PRO A 359 2.63 -13.02 11.70
N GLN A 360 2.84 -12.07 10.80
CA GLN A 360 4.12 -11.38 10.60
C GLN A 360 3.98 -9.88 10.81
N GLY A 361 5.03 -9.25 11.31
CA GLY A 361 5.09 -7.81 11.53
C GLY A 361 5.70 -7.41 12.87
N PRO A 362 5.84 -6.10 13.14
CA PRO A 362 6.31 -5.60 14.42
C PRO A 362 5.30 -5.89 15.54
N SER A 363 5.76 -5.93 16.78
CA SER A 363 4.87 -6.07 17.95
C SER A 363 3.85 -4.94 18.06
N SER A 364 4.28 -3.72 17.72
CA SER A 364 3.40 -2.56 17.54
C SER A 364 4.11 -1.47 16.73
N TYR A 365 3.34 -0.53 16.19
CA TYR A 365 3.82 0.73 15.64
C TYR A 365 2.76 1.82 15.78
N LEU A 366 3.15 3.09 15.70
CA LEU A 366 2.21 4.21 15.77
C LEU A 366 1.60 4.49 14.40
N ASN A 367 0.29 4.69 14.34
CA ASN A 367 -0.43 5.10 13.13
C ASN A 367 -1.46 6.19 13.46
N GLY A 368 -1.66 7.18 12.58
CA GLY A 368 -2.49 8.35 12.80
C GLY A 368 -2.63 9.23 11.56
N ALA A 369 -3.64 10.10 11.55
CA ALA A 369 -3.89 11.00 10.42
C ALA A 369 -2.85 12.12 10.35
N GLN A 370 -2.62 12.64 9.13
CA GLN A 370 -2.08 13.98 8.94
C GLN A 370 -3.18 15.02 9.16
N ASN A 371 -2.86 16.12 9.85
CA ASN A 371 -3.79 17.23 10.03
C ASN A 371 -3.88 18.07 8.74
N SER A 372 -5.00 18.75 8.52
CA SER A 372 -5.23 19.57 7.32
C SER A 372 -4.24 20.74 7.14
N ASN A 373 -3.50 21.12 8.19
CA ASN A 373 -2.44 22.13 8.14
C ASN A 373 -1.06 21.52 7.80
N GLY A 374 -0.99 20.25 7.40
CA GLY A 374 0.22 19.51 7.07
C GLY A 374 0.96 18.93 8.28
N THR A 375 0.60 19.28 9.51
CA THR A 375 1.25 18.74 10.71
C THR A 375 0.85 17.30 10.99
N CYS A 376 1.74 16.53 11.62
CA CYS A 376 1.43 15.16 12.01
C CYS A 376 0.74 15.06 13.38
N THR A 377 -0.24 14.17 13.49
CA THR A 377 -0.71 13.70 14.80
C THR A 377 0.35 12.80 15.46
N ALA A 378 0.24 12.61 16.78
CA ALA A 378 1.13 11.70 17.52
C ALA A 378 0.90 10.21 17.15
N GLY A 379 -0.23 9.89 16.51
CA GLY A 379 -0.67 8.54 16.23
C GLY A 379 -1.09 7.76 17.48
N THR A 380 -1.58 6.55 17.23
CA THR A 380 -1.99 5.55 18.22
C THR A 380 -1.36 4.21 17.88
N SER A 381 -1.10 3.37 18.88
CA SER A 381 -0.49 2.06 18.64
C SER A 381 -1.42 1.13 17.88
N VAL A 382 -0.92 0.61 16.76
CA VAL A 382 -1.48 -0.51 16.00
C VAL A 382 -0.66 -1.76 16.33
N PHE A 383 -1.35 -2.88 16.51
CA PHE A 383 -0.76 -4.17 16.85
C PHE A 383 -1.03 -5.17 15.70
N PRO A 384 -0.23 -5.15 14.62
CA PRO A 384 -0.57 -5.86 13.39
C PRO A 384 -0.66 -7.38 13.56
N LEU A 385 0.06 -7.95 14.53
CA LEU A 385 0.06 -9.40 14.77
C LEU A 385 -1.30 -9.93 15.25
N VAL A 386 -2.08 -9.11 15.95
CA VAL A 386 -3.34 -9.53 16.61
C VAL A 386 -4.59 -9.01 15.91
N VAL A 387 -4.46 -8.52 14.67
CA VAL A 387 -5.60 -7.98 13.91
C VAL A 387 -6.54 -9.08 13.48
N GLN A 388 -5.99 -10.19 12.97
CA GLN A 388 -6.76 -11.36 12.54
C GLN A 388 -6.48 -12.57 13.44
N ASP A 389 -7.53 -13.33 13.71
CA ASP A 389 -7.45 -14.65 14.33
C ASP A 389 -7.51 -15.70 13.23
N ILE A 390 -6.43 -16.49 13.08
CA ILE A 390 -6.21 -17.31 11.88
C ILE A 390 -6.66 -18.75 12.12
N VAL A 391 -7.34 -19.31 11.13
CA VAL A 391 -7.72 -20.72 11.06
C VAL A 391 -7.07 -21.38 9.86
N VAL A 392 -6.66 -22.64 10.02
CA VAL A 392 -6.04 -23.43 8.95
C VAL A 392 -6.82 -24.71 8.72
N GLY A 393 -7.17 -24.99 7.46
CA GLY A 393 -7.85 -26.22 7.05
C GLY A 393 -7.06 -27.00 6.00
N ILE A 394 -7.20 -28.33 5.95
CA ILE A 394 -6.70 -29.19 4.87
C ILE A 394 -7.87 -29.95 4.24
N TYR A 395 -7.98 -29.88 2.93
CA TYR A 395 -9.02 -30.46 2.09
C TYR A 395 -8.42 -31.49 1.14
N ARG A 396 -9.23 -32.48 0.76
CA ARG A 396 -8.87 -33.47 -0.27
C ARG A 396 -9.50 -33.08 -1.60
N GLY A 397 -8.69 -32.92 -2.64
CA GLY A 397 -9.16 -32.58 -3.98
C GLY A 397 -10.05 -31.33 -3.96
N THR A 398 -11.23 -31.42 -4.57
CA THR A 398 -12.20 -30.33 -4.64
C THR A 398 -13.28 -30.40 -3.55
N SER A 399 -13.04 -31.14 -2.45
CA SER A 399 -13.98 -31.25 -1.34
C SER A 399 -14.16 -29.89 -0.65
N THR A 400 -15.40 -29.48 -0.41
CA THR A 400 -15.72 -28.27 0.38
C THR A 400 -15.73 -28.53 1.89
N THR A 401 -15.50 -29.77 2.32
CA THR A 401 -15.37 -30.15 3.73
C THR A 401 -13.91 -30.48 4.04
N PRO A 402 -13.30 -29.87 5.07
CA PRO A 402 -11.93 -30.15 5.44
C PRO A 402 -11.81 -31.57 6.00
N ILE A 403 -10.68 -32.23 5.70
CA ILE A 403 -10.23 -33.45 6.39
C ILE A 403 -9.91 -33.13 7.85
N ILE A 404 -9.31 -31.95 8.05
CA ILE A 404 -8.90 -31.44 9.35
C ILE A 404 -8.89 -29.91 9.30
N GLU A 405 -9.28 -29.31 10.41
CA GLU A 405 -9.30 -27.86 10.62
C GLU A 405 -8.73 -27.57 12.00
N GLN A 406 -7.92 -26.52 12.10
CA GLN A 406 -7.29 -26.10 13.33
C GLN A 406 -7.60 -24.62 13.61
N ASN A 407 -8.21 -24.40 14.78
CA ASN A 407 -8.49 -23.11 15.40
C ASN A 407 -8.30 -23.27 16.92
N ALA A 408 -7.05 -23.34 17.36
CA ALA A 408 -6.72 -23.58 18.77
C ALA A 408 -6.03 -22.39 19.43
N ASN A 409 -5.30 -21.62 18.64
CA ASN A 409 -4.51 -20.51 19.14
C ASN A 409 -5.33 -19.21 19.08
N ILE A 410 -4.87 -18.19 19.79
CA ILE A 410 -5.48 -16.85 19.73
C ILE A 410 -4.77 -16.01 18.68
N ALA A 411 -5.41 -14.93 18.23
CA ALA A 411 -4.80 -13.90 17.39
C ALA A 411 -3.39 -13.51 17.88
N GLY A 412 -2.45 -13.34 16.94
CA GLY A 412 -1.03 -13.11 17.22
C GLY A 412 -0.18 -14.35 17.43
N SER A 413 -0.79 -15.52 17.58
CA SER A 413 -0.06 -16.79 17.66
C SER A 413 -0.11 -17.54 16.33
N ALA A 414 0.89 -18.38 16.09
CA ALA A 414 0.87 -19.28 14.93
C ALA A 414 -0.24 -20.31 15.06
N GLU A 415 -0.88 -20.66 13.95
CA GLU A 415 -1.81 -21.78 13.86
C GLU A 415 -1.20 -22.90 13.03
N ALA A 416 -1.33 -24.16 13.47
CA ALA A 416 -0.62 -25.26 12.83
C ALA A 416 -1.36 -26.60 12.89
N ILE A 417 -1.35 -27.30 11.75
CA ILE A 417 -1.65 -28.73 11.66
C ILE A 417 -0.31 -29.46 11.56
N LEU A 418 -0.03 -30.33 12.53
CA LEU A 418 1.24 -31.04 12.65
C LEU A 418 1.14 -32.51 12.24
N ASN A 419 2.28 -33.07 11.84
CA ASN A 419 2.48 -34.46 11.44
C ASN A 419 2.27 -35.50 12.52
#